data_AF-A0A1V4R031-F1
#
_entry.id   AF-A0A1V4R031-F1
#
_cell.length_a   1.000
_cell.length_b   1.000
_cell.length_c   1.000
_cell.angle_alpha   90.00
_cell.angle_beta   90.00
_cell.angle_gamma   90.00
#
_symmetry.space_group_name_H-M   'P 1'
#
loop_
_entity.id
_entity.type
_entity.pdbx_description
1 polymer ?
#
loop_
_entity_poly.entity_id
_entity_poly.type
_entity_poly.pdbx_seq_one_letter_code
_entity_poly.pdbx_strand_id
1 'polypeptide(L)'
;MAATRSNLRRSATGYLQRTRQPLTCLLFILPMLAAYEAGAIFFGHKLLANEHLKELLGLFGATGWFLPPFLVVTVLFVWHVVSKQKWQADVRTLLGMAAESILWALPLVVMAGVLTRLMGPGALSAGAPQRTLAANVLSGIGAGVYEEFLFRLAGIALFLLLTVDAARQPEGPMIVLAVILTSVLFSFYHFLGPESFSTFRFVFRVLAGAYLAVVYVYRGFGIAVGAHACYNAIGALWTT
;
A
#
# COMPACT_ATOMS: atom_id res chain seq x y z
N MET A 1 -27.84 19.10 -20.83
CA MET A 1 -26.96 17.90 -20.90
C MET A 1 -25.46 18.22 -21.01
N ALA A 2 -25.02 19.16 -21.86
CA ALA A 2 -23.59 19.48 -22.02
C ALA A 2 -22.93 20.11 -20.77
N ALA A 3 -23.59 21.06 -20.11
CA ALA A 3 -23.09 21.71 -18.88
C ALA A 3 -22.97 20.76 -17.68
N THR A 4 -23.87 19.78 -17.56
CA THR A 4 -23.78 18.74 -16.52
C THR A 4 -22.57 17.83 -16.75
N ARG A 5 -22.29 17.46 -18.02
CA ARG A 5 -21.13 16.64 -18.39
C ARG A 5 -19.79 17.38 -18.17
N SER A 6 -19.72 18.69 -18.42
CA SER A 6 -18.50 19.47 -18.16
C SER A 6 -18.22 19.62 -16.66
N ASN A 7 -19.26 19.84 -15.85
CA ASN A 7 -19.12 19.92 -14.39
C ASN A 7 -18.69 18.58 -13.77
N LEU A 8 -19.23 17.45 -14.26
CA LEU A 8 -18.79 16.12 -13.83
C LEU A 8 -17.33 15.86 -14.18
N ARG A 9 -16.89 16.23 -15.39
CA ARG A 9 -15.48 16.10 -15.81
C ARG A 9 -14.55 16.95 -14.94
N ARG A 10 -14.92 18.20 -14.64
CA ARG A 10 -14.14 19.11 -13.77
C ARG A 10 -14.08 18.61 -12.33
N SER A 11 -15.18 18.06 -11.82
CA SER A 11 -15.22 17.44 -10.50
C SER A 11 -14.31 16.20 -10.43
N ALA A 12 -14.36 15.34 -11.45
CA ALA A 12 -13.52 14.15 -11.53
C ALA A 12 -12.02 14.46 -11.67
N THR A 13 -11.65 15.45 -12.49
CA THR A 13 -10.25 15.91 -12.58
C THR A 13 -9.79 16.52 -11.25
N GLY A 14 -10.64 17.32 -10.60
CA GLY A 14 -10.34 17.87 -9.28
C GLY A 14 -10.18 16.80 -8.20
N TYR A 15 -11.03 15.78 -8.19
CA TYR A 15 -10.91 14.65 -7.27
C TYR A 15 -9.60 13.89 -7.50
N LEU A 16 -9.31 13.48 -8.74
CA LEU A 16 -8.08 12.76 -9.08
C LEU A 16 -6.81 13.52 -8.69
N GLN A 17 -6.81 14.84 -8.87
CA GLN A 17 -5.70 15.68 -8.44
C GLN A 17 -5.55 15.69 -6.91
N ARG A 18 -6.67 15.82 -6.17
CA ARG A 18 -6.65 15.85 -4.70
C ARG A 18 -6.21 14.53 -4.08
N THR A 19 -6.59 13.38 -4.64
CA THR A 19 -6.19 12.06 -4.08
C THR A 19 -4.70 11.78 -4.22
N ARG A 20 -4.01 12.48 -5.13
CA ARG A 20 -2.56 12.38 -5.35
C ARG A 20 -1.75 13.37 -4.51
N GLN A 21 -2.40 14.28 -3.78
CA GLN A 21 -1.71 15.26 -2.96
C GLN A 21 -1.17 14.63 -1.66
N PRO A 22 0.03 15.04 -1.19
CA PRO A 22 0.67 14.39 -0.04
C PRO A 22 -0.13 14.55 1.26
N LEU A 23 -0.69 15.74 1.50
CA LEU A 23 -1.51 16.02 2.67
C LEU A 23 -2.79 15.17 2.69
N THR A 24 -3.49 15.06 1.55
CA THR A 24 -4.67 14.21 1.43
C THR A 24 -4.33 12.75 1.70
N CYS A 25 -3.21 12.25 1.14
CA CYS A 25 -2.73 10.89 1.41
C CYS A 25 -2.41 10.70 2.90
N LEU A 26 -1.69 11.65 3.51
CA LEU A 26 -1.33 11.60 4.93
C LEU A 26 -2.57 11.53 5.83
N LEU A 27 -3.55 12.41 5.60
CA LEU A 27 -4.79 12.43 6.38
C LEU A 27 -5.63 11.16 6.16
N PHE A 28 -5.57 10.58 4.97
CA PHE A 28 -6.27 9.32 4.67
C PHE A 28 -5.65 8.11 5.38
N ILE A 29 -4.31 8.03 5.44
CA ILE A 29 -3.61 6.89 6.06
C ILE A 29 -3.43 7.03 7.58
N LEU A 30 -3.45 8.25 8.11
CA LEU A 30 -3.31 8.54 9.54
C LEU A 30 -4.21 7.67 10.44
N PRO A 31 -5.53 7.53 10.18
CA PRO A 31 -6.38 6.66 11.00
C PRO A 31 -5.97 5.18 10.89
N MET A 32 -5.46 4.73 9.74
CA MET A 32 -4.99 3.35 9.56
C MET A 32 -3.70 3.09 10.35
N LEU A 33 -2.74 4.02 10.30
CA LEU A 33 -1.52 3.98 11.10
C LEU A 33 -1.85 4.01 12.60
N ALA A 34 -2.75 4.88 13.03
CA ALA A 34 -3.18 4.96 14.43
C ALA A 34 -3.84 3.65 14.90
N ALA A 35 -4.71 3.06 14.08
CA ALA A 35 -5.33 1.78 14.38
C ALA A 35 -4.30 0.65 14.51
N TYR A 36 -3.34 0.59 13.57
CA TYR A 36 -2.23 -0.37 13.62
C TYR A 36 -1.40 -0.22 14.91
N GLU A 37 -0.95 0.99 15.24
CA GLU A 37 -0.11 1.23 16.42
C GLU A 37 -0.88 1.00 17.73
N ALA A 38 -2.14 1.42 17.82
CA ALA A 38 -2.99 1.11 18.96
C ALA A 38 -3.18 -0.40 19.14
N GLY A 39 -3.36 -1.12 18.02
CA GLY A 39 -3.35 -2.57 17.99
C GLY A 39 -2.04 -3.14 18.51
N ALA A 40 -0.91 -2.65 18.00
CA ALA A 40 0.43 -3.12 18.36
C ALA A 40 0.74 -2.91 19.85
N ILE A 41 0.25 -1.83 20.45
CA ILE A 41 0.32 -1.60 21.90
C ILE A 41 -0.55 -2.60 22.66
N PHE A 42 -1.79 -2.84 22.21
CA PHE A 42 -2.76 -3.69 22.91
C PHE A 42 -2.43 -5.19 22.83
N PHE A 43 -2.12 -5.69 21.64
CA PHE A 43 -1.80 -7.11 21.40
C PHE A 43 -0.30 -7.42 21.56
N GLY A 44 0.54 -6.39 21.71
CA GLY A 44 1.98 -6.51 21.80
C GLY A 44 2.68 -6.42 20.44
N HIS A 45 3.75 -5.61 20.38
CA HIS A 45 4.43 -5.30 19.11
C HIS A 45 4.98 -6.53 18.38
N LYS A 46 5.35 -7.61 19.07
CA LYS A 46 5.82 -8.86 18.44
C LYS A 46 4.70 -9.61 17.70
N LEU A 47 3.45 -9.44 18.13
CA LEU A 47 2.29 -10.10 17.56
C LEU A 47 1.72 -9.34 16.35
N LEU A 48 2.08 -8.07 16.16
CA LEU A 48 1.57 -7.24 15.05
C LEU A 48 2.68 -6.61 14.21
N ALA A 49 3.95 -6.78 14.60
CA ALA A 49 5.06 -6.20 13.86
C ALA A 49 5.06 -6.71 12.43
N ASN A 50 5.08 -5.77 11.50
CA ASN A 50 5.63 -6.02 10.19
C ASN A 50 7.16 -6.01 10.38
N GLU A 51 7.71 -7.18 10.74
CA GLU A 51 9.10 -7.31 11.21
C GLU A 51 10.09 -6.80 10.18
N HIS A 52 9.78 -6.95 8.90
CA HIS A 52 10.69 -6.65 7.80
C HIS A 52 11.01 -5.15 7.61
N LEU A 53 10.07 -4.21 7.79
CA LEU A 53 10.42 -2.78 7.73
C LEU A 53 11.25 -2.38 8.95
N LYS A 54 10.98 -2.99 10.12
CA LYS A 54 11.80 -2.77 11.33
C LYS A 54 13.19 -3.37 11.18
N GLU A 55 13.31 -4.54 10.57
CA GLU A 55 14.59 -5.19 10.24
C GLU A 55 15.39 -4.34 9.26
N LEU A 56 14.76 -3.85 8.19
CA LEU A 56 15.39 -2.96 7.22
C LEU A 56 15.93 -1.69 7.89
N LEU A 57 15.14 -1.06 8.76
CA LEU A 57 15.61 0.10 9.55
C LEU A 57 16.70 -0.30 10.55
N GLY A 58 16.60 -1.51 11.12
CA GLY A 58 17.59 -2.09 12.02
C GLY A 58 18.96 -2.25 11.37
N LEU A 59 19.04 -2.48 10.05
CA LEU A 59 20.32 -2.49 9.30
C LEU A 59 21.06 -1.14 9.40
N PHE A 60 20.34 -0.05 9.62
CA PHE A 60 20.88 1.29 9.81
C PHE A 60 20.96 1.70 11.30
N GLY A 61 20.79 0.75 12.23
CA GLY A 61 20.81 0.99 13.68
C GLY A 61 19.51 1.58 14.25
N ALA A 62 18.44 1.68 13.45
CA ALA A 62 17.17 2.26 13.85
C ALA A 62 16.20 1.17 14.36
N THR A 63 16.11 0.99 15.69
CA THR A 63 15.35 -0.10 16.34
C THR A 63 14.09 0.33 17.09
N GLY A 64 13.76 1.63 17.09
CA GLY A 64 12.59 2.15 17.79
C GLY A 64 11.27 1.69 17.16
N TRP A 65 10.32 1.22 17.99
CA TRP A 65 9.01 0.74 17.52
C TRP A 65 8.18 1.83 16.81
N PHE A 66 8.38 3.10 17.18
CA PHE A 66 7.72 4.26 16.59
C PHE A 66 8.36 4.73 15.28
N LEU A 67 9.52 4.19 14.88
CA LEU A 67 10.26 4.68 13.72
C LEU A 67 9.54 4.42 12.39
N PRO A 68 8.96 3.23 12.11
CA PRO A 68 8.20 3.02 10.89
C PRO A 68 7.03 4.00 10.68
N PRO A 69 6.09 4.19 11.62
CA PRO A 69 4.99 5.14 11.40
C PRO A 69 5.50 6.58 11.33
N PHE A 70 6.50 6.94 12.15
CA PHE A 70 7.11 8.26 12.13
C PHE A 70 7.76 8.57 10.77
N LEU A 71 8.44 7.60 10.16
CA LEU A 71 9.06 7.73 8.85
C LEU A 71 8.00 8.01 7.77
N VAL A 72 6.91 7.25 7.73
CA VAL A 72 5.82 7.44 6.75
C VAL A 72 5.24 8.85 6.88
N VAL A 73 4.91 9.28 8.10
CA VAL A 73 4.36 10.60 8.38
C VAL A 73 5.34 11.69 7.96
N THR A 74 6.62 11.55 8.34
CA THR A 74 7.66 12.53 8.04
C THR A 74 7.89 12.67 6.54
N VAL A 75 7.99 11.57 5.80
CA VAL A 75 8.19 11.61 4.35
C VAL A 75 7.01 12.31 3.65
N LEU A 76 5.76 11.97 3.99
CA LEU A 76 4.60 12.64 3.39
C LEU A 76 4.49 14.10 3.77
N PHE A 77 4.81 14.44 5.02
CA PHE A 77 4.80 15.82 5.50
C PHE A 77 5.87 16.66 4.81
N VAL A 78 7.12 16.18 4.74
CA VAL A 78 8.20 16.84 4.03
C VAL A 78 7.85 16.98 2.55
N TRP A 79 7.32 15.92 1.92
CA TRP A 79 6.86 15.99 0.53
C TRP A 79 5.76 17.06 0.36
N HIS A 80 4.81 17.17 1.29
CA HIS A 80 3.80 18.23 1.26
C HIS A 80 4.42 19.63 1.29
N VAL A 81 5.34 19.87 2.23
CA VAL A 81 6.00 21.17 2.42
C VAL A 81 6.84 21.54 1.19
N VAL A 82 7.66 20.61 0.70
CA VAL A 82 8.53 20.83 -0.48
C VAL A 82 7.72 21.05 -1.75
N SER A 83 6.59 20.35 -1.91
CA SER A 83 5.72 20.50 -3.08
C SER A 83 4.87 21.77 -3.06
N LYS A 84 4.91 22.57 -1.98
CA LYS A 84 4.18 23.84 -1.82
C LYS A 84 2.69 23.73 -2.15
N GLN A 85 2.10 22.56 -1.92
CA GLN A 85 0.68 22.32 -2.16
C GLN A 85 -0.16 23.08 -1.12
N LYS A 86 -1.42 23.33 -1.44
CA LYS A 86 -2.34 23.99 -0.50
C LYS A 86 -2.59 23.10 0.72
N TRP A 87 -2.66 23.71 1.90
CA TRP A 87 -3.05 23.06 3.16
C TRP A 87 -4.55 22.86 3.24
N GLN A 88 -5.13 22.13 2.29
CA GLN A 88 -6.55 21.90 2.20
C GLN A 88 -6.82 20.45 1.85
N ALA A 89 -7.52 19.77 2.74
CA ALA A 89 -8.09 18.46 2.47
C ALA A 89 -9.58 18.51 2.79
N ASP A 90 -10.37 17.88 1.93
CA ASP A 90 -11.82 17.87 2.04
C ASP A 90 -12.28 16.47 2.48
N VAL A 91 -13.15 16.43 3.47
CA VAL A 91 -13.68 15.18 4.04
C VAL A 91 -14.40 14.34 2.98
N ARG A 92 -15.10 14.97 2.03
CA ARG A 92 -15.77 14.22 0.95
C ARG A 92 -14.75 13.51 0.05
N THR A 93 -13.59 14.10 -0.16
CA THR A 93 -12.49 13.46 -0.87
C THR A 93 -11.96 12.25 -0.09
N LEU A 94 -11.77 12.35 1.22
CA LEU A 94 -11.33 11.22 2.06
C LEU A 94 -12.36 10.08 2.07
N LEU A 95 -13.65 10.39 2.18
CA LEU A 95 -14.72 9.40 2.07
C LEU A 95 -14.79 8.76 0.68
N GLY A 96 -14.57 9.56 -0.37
CA GLY A 96 -14.45 9.07 -1.74
C GLY A 96 -13.29 8.10 -1.89
N MET A 97 -12.12 8.41 -1.31
CA MET A 97 -10.96 7.53 -1.30
C MET A 97 -11.27 6.21 -0.58
N ALA A 98 -11.98 6.25 0.56
CA ALA A 98 -12.36 5.04 1.28
C ALA A 98 -13.26 4.12 0.44
N ALA A 99 -14.30 4.68 -0.18
CA ALA A 99 -15.18 3.92 -1.08
C ALA A 99 -14.43 3.36 -2.29
N GLU A 100 -13.54 4.16 -2.87
CA GLU A 100 -12.75 3.77 -4.02
C GLU A 100 -11.74 2.67 -3.70
N SER A 101 -11.08 2.74 -2.54
CA SER A 101 -10.17 1.71 -2.05
C SER A 101 -10.86 0.35 -1.89
N ILE A 102 -12.10 0.32 -1.42
CA ILE A 102 -12.89 -0.92 -1.36
C ILE A 102 -13.10 -1.50 -2.77
N LEU A 103 -13.43 -0.66 -3.75
CA LEU A 103 -13.61 -1.11 -5.13
C LEU A 103 -12.32 -1.65 -5.75
N TRP A 104 -11.19 -0.98 -5.50
CA TRP A 104 -9.87 -1.45 -5.96
C TRP A 104 -9.35 -2.66 -5.17
N ALA A 105 -9.93 -3.02 -4.03
CA ALA A 105 -9.62 -4.29 -3.38
C ALA A 105 -10.25 -5.48 -4.12
N LEU A 106 -11.38 -5.28 -4.82
CA LEU A 106 -12.16 -6.38 -5.41
C LEU A 106 -11.36 -7.24 -6.41
N PRO A 107 -10.55 -6.68 -7.33
CA PRO A 107 -9.76 -7.52 -8.23
C PRO A 107 -8.73 -8.40 -7.50
N LEU A 108 -8.14 -7.91 -6.40
CA LEU A 108 -7.22 -8.69 -5.57
C LEU A 108 -7.96 -9.84 -4.88
N VAL A 109 -9.15 -9.55 -4.36
CA VAL A 109 -10.05 -10.53 -3.72
C VAL A 109 -10.47 -11.62 -4.71
N VAL A 110 -10.86 -11.24 -5.93
CA VAL A 110 -11.20 -12.19 -7.01
C VAL A 110 -10.00 -13.03 -7.40
N MET A 111 -8.84 -12.40 -7.59
CA MET A 111 -7.60 -13.10 -7.94
C MET A 111 -7.25 -14.12 -6.85
N ALA A 112 -7.31 -13.75 -5.58
CA ALA A 112 -7.10 -14.66 -4.44
C ALA A 112 -8.13 -15.79 -4.41
N GLY A 113 -9.41 -15.51 -4.69
CA GLY A 113 -10.46 -16.53 -4.73
C GLY A 113 -10.29 -17.54 -5.86
N VAL A 114 -9.94 -17.09 -7.07
CA VAL A 114 -9.59 -17.98 -8.20
C VAL A 114 -8.42 -18.87 -7.80
N LEU A 115 -7.43 -18.27 -7.16
CA LEU A 115 -6.23 -18.93 -6.70
C LEU A 115 -6.53 -20.07 -5.71
N THR A 116 -7.33 -19.77 -4.69
CA THR A 116 -7.78 -20.76 -3.69
C THR A 116 -8.61 -21.88 -4.32
N ARG A 117 -9.42 -21.60 -5.35
CA ARG A 117 -10.17 -22.64 -6.06
C ARG A 117 -9.27 -23.60 -6.84
N LEU A 118 -8.19 -23.10 -7.43
CA LEU A 118 -7.27 -23.91 -8.23
C LEU A 118 -6.34 -24.78 -7.37
N MET A 119 -5.92 -24.30 -6.20
CA MET A 119 -4.90 -24.95 -5.37
C MET A 119 -5.38 -25.44 -4.01
N GLY A 120 -6.64 -25.20 -3.69
CA GLY A 120 -7.26 -25.62 -2.44
C GLY A 120 -7.16 -24.58 -1.31
N PRO A 121 -7.88 -24.84 -0.20
CA PRO A 121 -7.84 -23.99 0.98
C PRO A 121 -6.41 -23.81 1.50
N GLY A 122 -6.07 -22.60 1.95
CA GLY A 122 -4.76 -22.30 2.51
C GLY A 122 -3.63 -22.10 1.50
N ALA A 123 -3.90 -22.09 0.18
CA ALA A 123 -2.86 -21.87 -0.84
C ALA A 123 -2.07 -20.55 -0.65
N LEU A 124 -2.74 -19.51 -0.13
CA LEU A 124 -2.17 -18.20 0.22
C LEU A 124 -1.74 -18.09 1.69
N SER A 125 -2.01 -19.10 2.51
CA SER A 125 -1.62 -19.08 3.93
C SER A 125 -0.13 -19.39 4.04
N ALA A 126 0.61 -18.47 4.67
CA ALA A 126 2.03 -18.65 4.99
C ALA A 126 2.26 -19.39 6.33
N GLY A 127 1.24 -20.08 6.87
CA GLY A 127 1.34 -20.72 8.20
C GLY A 127 1.42 -19.71 9.34
N ALA A 128 0.74 -18.56 9.19
CA ALA A 128 0.74 -17.50 10.19
C ALA A 128 0.22 -18.01 11.56
N PRO A 129 0.76 -17.49 12.68
CA PRO A 129 0.28 -17.84 14.01
C PRO A 129 -1.22 -17.61 14.12
N GLN A 130 -1.92 -18.51 14.83
CA GLN A 130 -3.36 -18.35 15.05
C GLN A 130 -3.59 -17.18 16.00
N ARG A 131 -4.06 -16.06 15.44
CA ARG A 131 -4.35 -14.81 16.13
C ARG A 131 -5.85 -14.56 16.15
N THR A 132 -6.29 -13.61 16.97
CA THR A 132 -7.66 -13.11 16.90
C THR A 132 -7.92 -12.44 15.55
N LEU A 133 -9.18 -12.43 15.10
CA LEU A 133 -9.57 -11.71 13.88
C LEU A 133 -9.13 -10.24 13.91
N ALA A 134 -9.33 -9.57 15.06
CA ALA A 134 -8.91 -8.19 15.26
C ALA A 134 -7.40 -8.00 15.02
N ALA A 135 -6.56 -8.89 15.56
CA ALA A 135 -5.12 -8.84 15.35
C ALA A 135 -4.74 -9.08 13.87
N ASN A 136 -5.41 -10.00 13.17
CA ASN A 136 -5.16 -10.24 11.74
C ASN A 136 -5.52 -9.01 10.89
N VAL A 137 -6.67 -8.39 11.15
CA VAL A 137 -7.11 -7.17 10.44
C VAL A 137 -6.13 -6.02 10.69
N LEU A 138 -5.75 -5.77 11.95
CA LEU A 138 -4.82 -4.69 12.29
C LEU A 138 -3.43 -4.93 11.68
N SER A 139 -2.91 -6.17 11.75
CA SER A 139 -1.66 -6.55 11.10
C SER A 139 -1.73 -6.32 9.58
N GLY A 140 -2.85 -6.69 8.95
CA GLY A 140 -3.08 -6.51 7.52
C GLY A 140 -3.16 -5.04 7.10
N ILE A 141 -3.74 -4.18 7.94
CA ILE A 141 -3.76 -2.72 7.73
C ILE A 141 -2.33 -2.17 7.77
N GLY A 142 -1.55 -2.52 8.80
CA GLY A 142 -0.14 -2.12 8.90
C GLY A 142 0.69 -2.60 7.72
N ALA A 143 0.48 -3.85 7.28
CA ALA A 143 1.12 -4.40 6.10
C ALA A 143 0.82 -3.57 4.84
N GLY A 144 -0.46 -3.27 4.60
CA GLY A 144 -0.88 -2.42 3.49
C GLY A 144 -0.22 -1.04 3.52
N VAL A 145 -0.06 -0.40 4.68
CA VAL A 145 0.61 0.91 4.76
C VAL A 145 2.11 0.79 4.45
N TYR A 146 2.81 -0.12 5.13
CA TYR A 146 4.27 -0.19 5.07
C TYR A 146 4.78 -0.78 3.76
N GLU A 147 4.10 -1.77 3.20
CA GLU A 147 4.49 -2.37 1.92
C GLU A 147 4.26 -1.39 0.76
N GLU A 148 3.12 -0.69 0.73
CA GLU A 148 2.90 0.34 -0.28
C GLU A 148 3.88 1.50 -0.13
N PHE A 149 4.22 1.89 1.11
CA PHE A 149 5.22 2.93 1.35
C PHE A 149 6.59 2.51 0.78
N LEU A 150 7.03 1.29 1.08
CA LEU A 150 8.34 0.79 0.67
C LEU A 150 8.43 0.59 -0.85
N PHE A 151 7.48 -0.13 -1.45
CA PHE A 151 7.59 -0.54 -2.83
C PHE A 151 7.05 0.51 -3.81
N ARG A 152 5.97 1.22 -3.46
CA ARG A 152 5.28 2.10 -4.42
C ARG A 152 5.71 3.53 -4.24
N LEU A 153 5.69 4.06 -3.02
CA LEU A 153 6.15 5.43 -2.80
C LEU A 153 7.68 5.53 -2.92
N ALA A 154 8.42 4.83 -2.06
CA ALA A 154 9.89 4.93 -2.02
C ALA A 154 10.55 4.20 -3.20
N GLY A 155 10.17 2.96 -3.48
CA GLY A 155 10.77 2.14 -4.53
C GLY A 155 10.62 2.73 -5.93
N ILE A 156 9.41 3.12 -6.33
CA ILE A 156 9.19 3.74 -7.65
C ILE A 156 9.85 5.12 -7.71
N ALA A 157 9.74 5.95 -6.66
CA ALA A 157 10.37 7.27 -6.67
C ALA A 157 11.89 7.18 -6.79
N LEU A 158 12.54 6.27 -6.04
CA LEU A 158 13.98 6.04 -6.13
C LEU A 158 14.38 5.53 -7.51
N PHE A 159 13.63 4.58 -8.08
CA PHE A 159 13.92 4.06 -9.41
C PHE A 159 13.84 5.15 -10.49
N LEU A 160 12.78 5.97 -10.46
CA LEU A 160 12.60 7.06 -11.43
C LEU A 160 13.63 8.18 -11.20
N LEU A 161 14.00 8.50 -9.97
CA LEU A 161 15.07 9.43 -9.67
C LEU A 161 16.40 8.99 -10.31
N LEU A 162 16.75 7.71 -10.18
CA LEU A 162 18.00 7.20 -10.75
C LEU A 162 17.96 7.10 -12.28
N THR A 163 16.82 6.68 -12.85
CA THR A 163 16.73 6.40 -14.29
C THR A 163 16.34 7.63 -15.11
N VAL A 164 15.33 8.38 -14.70
CA VAL A 164 14.79 9.54 -15.42
C VAL A 164 15.57 10.80 -15.05
N ASP A 165 15.72 11.10 -13.76
CA ASP A 165 16.33 12.36 -13.35
C ASP A 165 17.86 12.35 -13.46
N ALA A 166 18.51 11.28 -12.97
CA ALA A 166 19.97 11.15 -13.00
C ALA A 166 20.49 10.61 -14.35
N ALA A 167 19.95 9.49 -14.83
CA ALA A 167 20.40 8.85 -16.09
C ALA A 167 19.67 9.34 -17.36
N ARG A 168 18.75 10.31 -17.24
CA ARG A 168 18.08 11.01 -18.35
C ARG A 168 17.34 10.08 -19.34
N GLN A 169 16.85 8.94 -18.87
CA GLN A 169 16.05 8.01 -19.67
C GLN A 169 14.62 8.54 -19.89
N PRO A 170 13.93 8.13 -20.97
CA PRO A 170 12.54 8.54 -21.22
C PRO A 170 11.60 8.02 -20.12
N GLU A 171 10.76 8.92 -19.60
CA GLU A 171 9.91 8.66 -18.43
C GLU A 171 8.93 7.49 -18.65
N GLY A 172 8.23 7.47 -19.78
CA GLY A 172 7.17 6.47 -20.05
C GLY A 172 7.63 5.02 -19.88
N PRO A 173 8.66 4.55 -20.62
CA PRO A 173 9.21 3.22 -20.43
C PRO A 173 9.74 2.94 -19.02
N MET A 174 10.34 3.95 -18.36
CA MET A 174 10.88 3.78 -17.01
C MET A 174 9.77 3.62 -15.96
N ILE A 175 8.60 4.21 -16.14
CA ILE A 175 7.44 3.95 -15.28
C ILE A 175 7.00 2.49 -15.38
N VAL A 176 6.91 1.95 -16.60
CA VAL A 176 6.55 0.53 -16.81
C VAL A 176 7.59 -0.38 -16.15
N LEU A 177 8.88 -0.08 -16.34
CA LEU A 177 9.95 -0.86 -15.72
C LEU A 177 9.94 -0.75 -14.20
N ALA A 178 9.65 0.43 -13.63
CA ALA A 178 9.50 0.61 -12.19
C ALA A 178 8.35 -0.23 -11.62
N VAL A 179 7.20 -0.25 -12.30
CA VAL A 179 6.05 -1.09 -11.94
C VAL A 179 6.45 -2.56 -11.91
N ILE A 180 7.12 -3.05 -12.96
CA ILE A 180 7.54 -4.45 -13.05
C ILE A 180 8.55 -4.77 -11.92
N LEU A 181 9.61 -3.98 -11.82
CA LEU A 181 10.70 -4.23 -10.88
C LEU A 181 10.22 -4.22 -9.42
N THR A 182 9.47 -3.19 -9.02
CA THR A 182 8.98 -3.08 -7.64
C THR A 182 7.98 -4.17 -7.28
N SER A 183 7.23 -4.69 -8.25
CA SER A 183 6.32 -5.83 -8.05
C SER A 183 7.05 -7.15 -7.87
N VAL A 184 8.15 -7.35 -8.61
CA VAL A 184 9.04 -8.51 -8.42
C VAL A 184 9.74 -8.45 -7.07
N LEU A 185 10.27 -7.28 -6.69
CA LEU A 185 10.89 -7.08 -5.38
C LEU A 185 9.90 -7.26 -4.23
N PHE A 186 8.67 -6.77 -4.37
CA PHE A 186 7.59 -7.00 -3.42
C PHE A 186 7.31 -8.49 -3.21
N SER A 187 7.31 -9.28 -4.30
CA SER A 187 7.12 -10.73 -4.19
C SER A 187 8.28 -11.41 -3.47
N PHE A 188 9.52 -11.08 -3.83
CA PHE A 188 10.73 -11.61 -3.17
C PHE A 188 10.79 -11.28 -1.68
N TYR A 189 10.37 -10.07 -1.32
CA TYR A 189 10.35 -9.60 0.06
C TYR A 189 9.58 -10.52 1.00
N HIS A 190 8.48 -11.13 0.56
CA HIS A 190 7.74 -12.08 1.38
C HIS A 190 8.49 -13.39 1.66
N PHE A 191 9.47 -13.75 0.84
CA PHE A 191 10.31 -14.94 1.02
C PHE A 191 11.59 -14.68 1.83
N LEU A 192 11.79 -13.45 2.30
CA LEU A 192 12.86 -13.13 3.26
C LEU A 192 12.49 -13.52 4.69
N GLY A 193 11.20 -13.66 4.97
CA GLY A 193 10.67 -14.08 6.26
C GLY A 193 10.52 -15.60 6.40
N PRO A 194 9.64 -16.07 7.30
CA PRO A 194 9.44 -17.50 7.56
C PRO A 194 8.70 -18.22 6.42
N GLU A 195 8.21 -17.49 5.41
CA GLU A 195 7.46 -18.07 4.29
C GLU A 195 8.41 -18.84 3.34
N SER A 196 8.15 -20.13 3.13
CA SER A 196 8.88 -20.92 2.15
C SER A 196 8.54 -20.52 0.71
N PHE A 197 9.53 -20.60 -0.17
CA PHE A 197 9.34 -20.27 -1.58
C PHE A 197 8.29 -21.16 -2.24
N SER A 198 7.32 -20.51 -2.89
CA SER A 198 6.32 -21.15 -3.72
C SER A 198 6.16 -20.34 -5.00
N THR A 199 6.41 -20.96 -6.15
CA THR A 199 6.25 -20.33 -7.47
C THR A 199 4.87 -19.68 -7.62
N PHE A 200 3.86 -20.31 -7.07
CA PHE A 200 2.49 -19.83 -7.17
C PHE A 200 2.23 -18.57 -6.35
N ARG A 201 2.66 -18.56 -5.08
CA ARG A 201 2.57 -17.36 -4.23
C ARG A 201 3.44 -16.25 -4.79
N PHE A 202 4.60 -16.60 -5.34
CA PHE A 202 5.48 -15.65 -6.01
C PHE A 202 4.77 -14.97 -7.18
N VAL A 203 4.19 -15.74 -8.11
CA VAL A 203 3.46 -15.19 -9.27
C VAL A 203 2.24 -14.38 -8.83
N PHE A 204 1.45 -14.89 -7.88
CA PHE A 204 0.31 -14.15 -7.32
C PHE A 204 0.74 -12.79 -6.77
N ARG A 205 1.81 -12.73 -5.96
CA ARG A 205 2.32 -11.50 -5.38
C ARG A 205 2.91 -10.55 -6.42
N VAL A 206 3.54 -11.06 -7.48
CA VAL A 206 3.97 -10.22 -8.62
C VAL A 206 2.76 -9.57 -9.30
N LEU A 207 1.71 -10.34 -9.58
CA LEU A 207 0.49 -9.83 -10.21
C LEU A 207 -0.27 -8.84 -9.32
N ALA A 208 -0.45 -9.18 -8.04
CA ALA A 208 -1.03 -8.28 -7.03
C ALA A 208 -0.23 -6.99 -6.90
N GLY A 209 1.10 -7.14 -6.88
CA GLY A 209 2.01 -6.02 -6.75
C GLY A 209 1.99 -5.09 -7.95
N ALA A 210 1.90 -5.64 -9.16
CA ALA A 210 1.80 -4.86 -10.39
C ALA A 210 0.47 -4.14 -10.48
N TYR A 211 -0.61 -4.81 -10.07
CA TYR A 211 -1.93 -4.20 -9.97
C TYR A 211 -1.95 -3.02 -9.00
N LEU A 212 -1.42 -3.18 -7.78
CA LEU A 212 -1.33 -2.10 -6.79
C LEU A 212 -0.42 -0.96 -7.26
N ALA A 213 0.68 -1.27 -7.94
CA ALA A 213 1.55 -0.24 -8.54
C ALA A 213 0.82 0.56 -9.64
N VAL A 214 -0.03 -0.09 -10.44
CA VAL A 214 -0.91 0.59 -11.40
C VAL A 214 -1.91 1.49 -10.67
N VAL A 215 -2.58 1.00 -9.61
CA VAL A 215 -3.48 1.82 -8.79
C VAL A 215 -2.74 3.03 -8.21
N TYR A 216 -1.53 2.86 -7.71
CA TYR A 216 -0.67 3.93 -7.22
C TYR A 216 -0.38 4.99 -8.29
N VAL A 217 0.09 4.57 -9.48
CA VAL A 217 0.45 5.48 -10.58
C VAL A 217 -0.74 6.33 -11.03
N TYR A 218 -1.93 5.72 -11.12
CA TYR A 218 -3.11 6.42 -11.61
C TYR A 218 -3.86 7.19 -10.52
N ARG A 219 -3.96 6.66 -9.30
CA ARG A 219 -4.88 7.16 -8.27
C ARG A 219 -4.18 7.80 -7.07
N GLY A 220 -2.91 7.48 -6.84
CA GLY A 220 -2.09 8.01 -5.76
C GLY A 220 -1.91 7.05 -4.59
N PHE A 221 -0.98 7.43 -3.70
CA PHE A 221 -0.51 6.63 -2.58
C PHE A 221 -1.63 6.21 -1.61
N GLY A 222 -2.48 7.15 -1.18
CA GLY A 222 -3.54 6.86 -0.21
C GLY A 222 -4.51 5.78 -0.69
N ILE A 223 -4.93 5.82 -1.95
CA ILE A 223 -5.88 4.84 -2.50
C ILE A 223 -5.23 3.46 -2.64
N ALA A 224 -3.96 3.37 -3.05
CA ALA A 224 -3.23 2.12 -3.12
C ALA A 224 -3.09 1.46 -1.75
N VAL A 225 -2.71 2.24 -0.73
CA VAL A 225 -2.68 1.80 0.69
C VAL A 225 -4.04 1.28 1.13
N GLY A 226 -5.11 2.06 0.87
CA GLY A 226 -6.45 1.65 1.26
C GLY A 226 -6.92 0.39 0.54
N ALA A 227 -6.61 0.24 -0.75
CA ALA A 227 -6.99 -0.96 -1.51
C ALA A 227 -6.29 -2.22 -0.97
N HIS A 228 -4.99 -2.10 -0.67
CA HIS A 228 -4.23 -3.18 -0.06
C HIS A 228 -4.74 -3.52 1.34
N ALA A 229 -4.95 -2.51 2.20
CA ALA A 229 -5.50 -2.70 3.55
C ALA A 229 -6.89 -3.34 3.52
N CYS A 230 -7.77 -2.91 2.62
CA CYS A 230 -9.09 -3.51 2.41
C CYS A 230 -8.99 -4.97 1.94
N TYR A 231 -8.09 -5.28 0.99
CA TYR A 231 -7.84 -6.66 0.57
C TYR A 231 -7.40 -7.53 1.76
N ASN A 232 -6.44 -7.06 2.56
CA ASN A 232 -5.95 -7.80 3.72
C ASN A 232 -7.05 -8.01 4.78
N ALA A 233 -7.86 -6.98 5.06
CA ALA A 233 -8.97 -7.08 5.99
C ALA A 233 -10.04 -8.08 5.52
N ILE A 234 -10.38 -8.08 4.23
CA ILE A 234 -11.30 -9.05 3.63
C ILE A 234 -10.71 -10.47 3.71
N GLY A 235 -9.43 -10.63 3.39
CA GLY A 235 -8.72 -11.91 3.48
C GLY A 235 -8.67 -12.47 4.91
N ALA A 236 -8.53 -11.61 5.91
CA ALA A 236 -8.57 -12.00 7.32
C ALA A 236 -9.94 -12.59 7.72
N LEU A 237 -11.05 -12.09 7.14
CA LEU A 237 -12.40 -12.60 7.39
C LEU A 237 -12.69 -13.96 6.74
N TRP A 238 -11.90 -14.35 5.73
CA TRP A 238 -12.07 -15.62 5.02
C TRP A 238 -11.25 -16.77 5.59
N THR A 239 -10.25 -16.46 6.40
CA THR A 239 -9.27 -17.42 6.93
C THR A 239 -9.47 -17.76 8.41
N THR A 240 -10.35 -17.03 9.10
CA THR A 240 -10.84 -17.34 10.46
C THR A 240 -12.15 -18.12 10.41
#